data_AF-A0A0F9DJQ1-F1
#
_entry.id   AF-A0A0F9DJQ1-F1
#
_cell.length_a   1.000
_cell.length_b   1.000
_cell.length_c   1.000
_cell.angle_alpha   90.00
_cell.angle_beta   90.00
_cell.angle_gamma   90.00
#
_symmetry.space_group_name_H-M   'P 1'
#
loop_
_entity.id
_entity.type
_entity.pdbx_description
1 polymer ?
#
loop_
_entity_poly.entity_id
_entity_poly.type
_entity_poly.pdbx_seq_one_letter_code
_entity_poly.pdbx_strand_id
1 'polypeptide(L)'
;MIRRDRYRELGTVRRFTSTDKELPMHVNEREEAYWHLAGRVEDRFGPEGGTANDIYHEVTGPLGLSAETTMELLKLAKQGGYLK
;
A
#
# COMPACT_ATOMS: atom_id res chain seq x y z
N MET A 1 3.87 -22.55 -17.16
CA MET A 1 3.00 -21.40 -17.45
C MET A 1 3.57 -20.19 -16.72
N ILE A 2 4.48 -19.46 -17.36
CA ILE A 2 5.20 -18.35 -16.74
C ILE A 2 4.31 -17.11 -16.85
N ARG A 3 3.57 -16.78 -15.79
CA ARG A 3 2.87 -15.50 -15.65
C ARG A 3 3.87 -14.40 -15.31
N ARG A 4 4.79 -14.08 -16.22
CA ARG A 4 5.68 -12.92 -16.12
C ARG A 4 5.51 -12.16 -17.42
N ASP A 5 4.70 -11.09 -17.40
CA ASP A 5 4.74 -9.93 -18.34
C ASP A 5 3.43 -9.12 -18.39
N ARG A 6 2.70 -8.95 -17.28
CA ARG A 6 1.59 -7.98 -17.22
C ARG A 6 1.67 -7.00 -16.05
N TYR A 7 2.86 -6.86 -15.47
CA TYR A 7 3.06 -6.20 -14.17
C TYR A 7 3.82 -4.87 -14.27
N ARG A 8 3.83 -4.26 -15.47
CA ARG A 8 4.56 -3.03 -15.79
C ARG A 8 3.67 -1.78 -15.68
N GLU A 9 2.68 -1.75 -14.79
CA GLU A 9 1.68 -0.67 -14.81
C GLU A 9 1.80 0.36 -13.68
N LEU A 10 2.62 0.12 -12.63
CA LEU A 10 2.84 1.12 -11.58
C LEU A 10 4.24 1.74 -11.51
N GLY A 11 5.17 1.28 -12.36
CA GLY A 11 6.44 1.96 -12.70
C GLY A 11 7.42 2.28 -11.56
N THR A 12 7.05 1.99 -10.30
CA THR A 12 7.73 2.51 -9.12
C THR A 12 8.49 1.39 -8.42
N VAL A 13 9.81 1.43 -8.52
CA VAL A 13 10.74 0.51 -7.80
C VAL A 13 10.81 0.83 -6.30
N ARG A 14 10.26 1.98 -5.90
CA ARG A 14 10.23 2.40 -4.50
C ARG A 14 9.33 1.47 -3.71
N ARG A 15 9.91 0.83 -2.70
CA ARG A 15 9.18 0.01 -1.73
C ARG A 15 8.51 0.93 -0.72
N PHE A 16 7.29 0.57 -0.35
CA PHE A 16 6.54 1.19 0.73
C PHE A 16 6.62 0.24 1.92
N THR A 17 7.08 0.78 3.03
CA THR A 17 7.16 0.06 4.32
C THR A 17 6.27 0.75 5.33
N SER A 18 5.63 -0.04 6.20
CA SER A 18 4.94 0.47 7.38
C SER A 18 5.93 1.24 8.27
N THR A 19 5.45 2.30 8.90
CA THR A 19 6.23 3.16 9.80
C THR A 19 5.91 2.89 11.27
N ASP A 20 5.17 1.81 11.59
CA ASP A 20 4.69 1.48 12.94
C ASP A 20 3.86 2.59 13.59
N LYS A 21 3.37 3.55 12.79
CA LYS A 21 2.60 4.67 13.29
C LYS A 21 1.26 4.17 13.80
N GLU A 22 1.04 4.31 15.10
CA GLU A 22 -0.24 3.99 15.74
C GLU A 22 -1.35 4.94 15.28
N LEU A 23 -2.58 4.43 15.23
CA LEU A 23 -3.76 5.20 14.90
C LEU A 23 -4.13 6.11 16.10
N PRO A 24 -4.19 7.44 15.94
CA PRO A 24 -4.69 8.33 16.98
C PRO A 24 -6.12 7.99 17.43
N MET A 25 -6.48 8.27 18.68
CA MET A 25 -7.84 8.06 19.21
C MET A 25 -8.93 8.87 18.49
N HIS A 26 -8.56 9.94 17.78
CA HIS A 26 -9.46 10.78 16.99
C HIS A 26 -8.94 10.89 15.56
N VAL A 27 -9.26 9.91 14.73
CA VAL A 27 -8.94 9.91 13.30
C VAL A 27 -10.18 10.06 12.45
N ASN A 28 -10.00 10.65 11.27
CA ASN A 28 -10.99 10.59 10.22
C ASN A 28 -10.96 9.20 9.55
N GLU A 29 -12.08 8.75 9.00
CA GLU A 29 -12.22 7.46 8.28
C GLU A 29 -11.13 7.23 7.22
N ARG A 30 -10.61 8.32 6.64
CA ARG A 30 -9.51 8.29 5.67
C ARG A 30 -8.17 7.87 6.29
N GLU A 31 -7.85 8.35 7.48
CA GLU A 31 -6.62 7.97 8.17
C GLU A 31 -6.67 6.52 8.66
N GLU A 32 -7.85 6.05 9.09
CA GLU A 32 -8.07 4.64 9.40
C GLU A 32 -7.82 3.75 8.17
N ALA A 33 -8.28 4.16 6.99
CA ALA A 33 -7.98 3.43 5.75
C ALA A 33 -6.47 3.37 5.44
N TYR A 34 -5.71 4.44 5.71
CA TYR A 34 -4.26 4.46 5.49
C TYR A 34 -3.52 3.57 6.49
N TRP A 35 -3.95 3.56 7.73
CA TRP A 35 -3.40 2.70 8.76
C TRP A 35 -3.66 1.22 8.46
N HIS A 36 -4.89 0.86 8.05
CA HIS A 36 -5.19 -0.50 7.59
C HIS A 36 -4.39 -0.89 6.34
N LEU A 37 -4.18 0.04 5.40
CA LEU A 37 -3.31 -0.22 4.25
C LEU A 37 -1.89 -0.53 4.71
N ALA A 38 -1.32 0.29 5.60
CA ALA A 38 0.03 0.08 6.13
C ALA A 38 0.17 -1.28 6.84
N GLY A 39 -0.80 -1.63 7.70
CA GLY A 39 -0.82 -2.93 8.38
C GLY A 39 -0.92 -4.11 7.42
N ARG A 40 -1.69 -4.01 6.33
CA ARG A 40 -1.75 -5.07 5.30
C ARG A 40 -0.49 -5.18 4.47
N VAL A 41 0.17 -4.05 4.18
CA VAL A 41 1.46 -4.04 3.50
C VAL A 41 2.51 -4.73 4.38
N GLU A 42 2.50 -4.47 5.68
CA GLU A 42 3.38 -5.13 6.64
C GLU A 42 3.08 -6.61 6.82
N ASP A 43 1.81 -7.01 6.94
CA ASP A 43 1.41 -8.42 7.02
C ASP A 43 1.85 -9.21 5.78
N ARG A 44 1.77 -8.60 4.59
CA ARG A 44 2.08 -9.27 3.34
C ARG A 44 3.56 -9.28 2.97
N PHE A 45 4.26 -8.18 3.23
CA PHE A 45 5.65 -7.96 2.76
C PHE A 45 6.66 -7.84 3.89
N GLY A 46 6.20 -7.75 5.15
CA GLY A 46 7.05 -7.59 6.31
C GLY A 46 7.91 -6.33 6.28
N PRO A 47 9.10 -6.36 6.93
CA PRO A 47 9.97 -5.20 7.05
C PRO A 47 10.64 -4.79 5.71
N GLU A 48 10.61 -5.67 4.70
CA GLU A 48 11.17 -5.35 3.38
C GLU A 48 10.28 -4.40 2.56
N GLY A 49 8.98 -4.40 2.86
CA GLY A 49 7.96 -3.61 2.17
C GLY A 49 7.64 -4.10 0.76
N GLY A 50 6.53 -3.62 0.23
CA GLY A 50 6.07 -3.96 -1.13
C GLY A 50 6.32 -2.83 -2.12
N THR A 51 6.57 -3.13 -3.39
CA THR A 51 6.47 -2.08 -4.42
C THR A 51 5.02 -1.69 -4.63
N ALA A 52 4.76 -0.51 -5.23
CA ALA A 52 3.38 -0.12 -5.56
C ALA A 52 2.65 -1.20 -6.39
N ASN A 53 3.39 -1.88 -7.26
CA ASN A 53 2.86 -2.96 -8.07
C ASN A 53 2.51 -4.19 -7.23
N ASP A 54 3.40 -4.61 -6.34
CA ASP A 54 3.12 -5.76 -5.47
C ASP A 54 1.94 -5.47 -4.54
N ILE A 55 1.89 -4.26 -3.96
CA ILE A 55 0.79 -3.83 -3.10
C ILE A 55 -0.52 -3.79 -3.88
N TYR A 56 -0.49 -3.31 -5.12
CA TYR A 56 -1.66 -3.38 -5.98
C TYR A 56 -2.14 -4.81 -6.19
N HIS A 57 -1.26 -5.76 -6.50
CA HIS A 57 -1.70 -7.12 -6.79
C HIS A 57 -2.09 -7.94 -5.57
N GLU A 58 -1.41 -7.71 -4.44
CA GLU A 58 -1.54 -8.55 -3.26
C GLU A 58 -2.45 -7.95 -2.18
N VAL A 59 -2.63 -6.62 -2.17
CA VAL A 59 -3.36 -5.92 -1.09
C VAL A 59 -4.63 -5.24 -1.60
N THR A 60 -4.53 -4.37 -2.61
CA THR A 60 -5.68 -3.53 -3.03
C THR A 60 -6.46 -4.10 -4.21
N GLY A 61 -5.83 -4.85 -5.10
CA GLY A 61 -6.42 -5.52 -6.25
C GLY A 61 -7.48 -6.56 -5.86
N PRO A 62 -7.26 -7.40 -4.82
CA PRO A 62 -8.30 -8.28 -4.28
C PRO A 62 -9.52 -7.52 -3.72
N LEU A 63 -9.40 -6.23 -3.43
CA LEU A 63 -10.49 -5.36 -2.97
C LEU A 63 -11.23 -4.66 -4.13
N GLY A 64 -10.82 -4.93 -5.38
CA GLY A 64 -11.41 -4.30 -6.57
C GLY A 64 -11.00 -2.85 -6.77
N LEU A 65 -9.97 -2.36 -6.07
CA LEU A 65 -9.44 -1.02 -6.27
C LEU A 65 -8.65 -0.94 -7.56
N SER A 66 -8.65 0.24 -8.21
CA SER A 66 -7.84 0.48 -9.40
C SER A 66 -6.38 0.76 -9.04
N ALA A 67 -5.49 0.63 -10.02
CA ALA A 67 -4.08 0.99 -9.87
C ALA A 67 -3.91 2.48 -9.52
N GLU A 68 -4.74 3.36 -10.11
CA GLU A 68 -4.73 4.80 -9.81
C GLU A 68 -5.14 5.09 -8.37
N THR A 69 -6.24 4.49 -7.90
CA THR A 69 -6.69 4.62 -6.51
C THR A 69 -5.65 4.05 -5.55
N THR A 70 -4.99 2.96 -5.92
CA THR A 70 -3.91 2.37 -5.10
C THR A 70 -2.73 3.33 -4.97
N MET A 71 -2.30 3.97 -6.06
CA MET A 71 -1.24 4.96 -6.02
C MET A 71 -1.61 6.18 -5.20
N GLU A 72 -2.85 6.64 -5.30
CA GLU A 72 -3.37 7.74 -4.50
C GLU A 72 -3.35 7.38 -3.01
N LEU A 73 -3.85 6.20 -2.63
CA LEU A 73 -3.83 5.71 -1.25
C LEU A 73 -2.40 5.58 -0.71
N LEU A 74 -1.47 5.02 -1.50
CA LEU A 74 -0.06 4.91 -1.11
C LEU A 74 0.58 6.29 -0.89
N LYS A 75 0.27 7.26 -1.75
CA LYS A 75 0.75 8.63 -1.63
C LYS A 75 0.19 9.31 -0.39
N LEU A 76 -1.11 9.15 -0.12
CA LEU A 76 -1.80 9.74 1.03
C LEU A 76 -1.34 9.09 2.34
N ALA A 77 -1.23 7.76 2.39
CA ALA A 77 -0.68 7.04 3.54
C ALA A 77 0.77 7.44 3.84
N LYS A 78 1.56 7.69 2.79
CA LYS A 78 2.91 8.24 2.94
C LYS A 78 2.92 9.67 3.47
N GLN A 79 2.04 10.54 2.97
CA GLN A 79 1.90 11.91 3.48
C GLN A 79 1.41 11.93 4.94
N GLY A 80 0.53 11.00 5.30
CA GLY A 80 0.08 10.77 6.67
C GLY A 80 1.14 10.12 7.56
N GLY A 81 2.29 9.71 7.02
CA GLY A 81 3.38 9.11 7.77
C GLY A 81 3.10 7.68 8.25
N TYR A 82 2.16 6.96 7.62
CA TYR A 82 1.87 5.53 7.84
C TYR A 82 2.72 4.62 6.93
N LEU A 83 3.20 5.16 5.82
CA LEU A 83 4.12 4.49 4.89
C LEU A 83 5.36 5.37 4.61
N LYS A 84 6.51 4.76 4.33
CA LYS A 84 7.72 5.46 3.86
C LYS A 84 8.28 4.88 2.58
#